data_AF-A0A180GX18-F1
#
_entry.id   AF-A0A180GX18-F1
#
_cell.length_a   1.000
_cell.length_b   1.000
_cell.length_c   1.000
_cell.angle_alpha   90.00
_cell.angle_beta   90.00
_cell.angle_gamma   90.00
#
_symmetry.space_group_name_H-M   'P 1'
#
loop_
_entity.id
_entity.type
_entity.pdbx_description
1 polymer ?
#
loop_
_entity_poly.entity_id
_entity_poly.type
_entity_poly.pdbx_seq_one_letter_code
_entity_poly.pdbx_strand_id
1 'polypeptide(L)'
;MCWKSCQAKSSDDYAIQRALVTSGNSLNLRRVTAVLSERKHLALVYILCRALISVVQVVTREALGEDLGTRLEEIIFNSIKNADPHVTARTPNKQANMNMFAYLLGALSNIRFTSVSNRFAAEMDAMNWVAHLRDQKDGEARLGYLVQGVQFLKLKVYPLEAFKDTADFIATFATLFESSRGSSVKTAMTKTLGPLLAQVVQSATAEVNHP
;
A
#
# COMPACT_ATOMS: atom_id res chain seq x y z
N MET A 1 5.30 -14.00 37.40
CA MET A 1 4.29 -13.05 36.89
C MET A 1 3.39 -13.79 35.92
N CYS A 2 2.15 -14.08 36.33
CA CYS A 2 1.21 -14.90 35.57
C CYS A 2 0.46 -14.02 34.58
N TRP A 3 0.71 -14.20 33.28
CA TRP A 3 -0.03 -13.52 32.21
C TRP A 3 -1.51 -13.95 32.27
N LYS A 4 -2.38 -13.05 32.74
CA LYS A 4 -3.82 -13.24 32.63
C LYS A 4 -4.22 -13.07 31.16
N SER A 5 -4.51 -14.19 30.50
CA SER A 5 -5.23 -14.23 29.24
C SER A 5 -6.50 -13.38 29.37
N CYS A 6 -6.54 -12.24 28.67
CA CYS A 6 -7.74 -11.41 28.60
C CYS A 6 -8.82 -12.17 27.81
N GLN A 7 -9.81 -12.66 28.55
CA GLN A 7 -11.07 -13.28 28.10
C GLN A 7 -12.00 -12.30 27.33
N ALA A 8 -11.44 -11.31 26.62
CA ALA A 8 -12.21 -10.29 25.91
C ALA A 8 -13.00 -10.84 24.71
N LYS A 9 -12.66 -12.05 24.22
CA LYS A 9 -13.43 -12.71 23.15
C LYS A 9 -14.83 -13.15 23.59
N SER A 10 -15.09 -13.42 24.87
CA SER A 10 -16.40 -13.91 25.28
C SER A 10 -17.39 -12.78 25.57
N SER A 11 -16.95 -11.66 26.17
CA SER A 11 -17.86 -10.59 26.61
C SER A 11 -18.58 -9.87 25.46
N ASP A 12 -17.86 -9.58 24.36
CA ASP A 12 -18.46 -8.98 23.16
C ASP A 12 -19.41 -9.95 22.46
N ASP A 13 -19.02 -11.23 22.34
CA ASP A 13 -19.88 -12.28 21.77
C ASP A 13 -21.15 -12.46 22.62
N TYR A 14 -21.07 -12.39 23.95
CA TYR A 14 -22.21 -12.42 24.87
C TYR A 14 -23.09 -11.17 24.81
N ALA A 15 -22.52 -9.99 24.54
CA ALA A 15 -23.27 -8.76 24.37
C ALA A 15 -24.05 -8.76 23.04
N ILE A 16 -23.41 -9.25 21.97
CA ILE A 16 -24.07 -9.55 20.70
C ILE A 16 -25.12 -10.64 20.91
N GLN A 17 -24.86 -11.65 21.76
CA GLN A 17 -25.81 -12.72 22.16
C GLN A 17 -26.99 -12.25 23.00
N ARG A 18 -26.84 -11.20 23.79
CA ARG A 18 -27.98 -10.58 24.49
C ARG A 18 -28.83 -9.73 23.55
N ALA A 19 -28.21 -8.97 22.66
CA ALA A 19 -28.93 -8.26 21.60
C ALA A 19 -29.62 -9.22 20.61
N LEU A 20 -29.05 -10.43 20.41
CA LEU A 20 -29.58 -11.56 19.62
C LEU A 20 -30.95 -12.07 20.10
N VAL A 21 -31.25 -11.98 21.41
CA VAL A 21 -32.51 -12.49 21.98
C VAL A 21 -33.63 -11.45 21.90
N THR A 22 -33.30 -10.15 21.84
CA THR A 22 -34.29 -9.06 21.92
C THR A 22 -34.83 -8.59 20.57
N SER A 23 -34.15 -8.88 19.46
CA SER A 23 -34.50 -8.34 18.13
C SER A 23 -34.86 -9.46 17.15
N GLY A 24 -36.16 -9.69 16.93
CA GLY A 24 -36.74 -10.79 16.14
C GLY A 24 -36.46 -10.78 14.62
N ASN A 25 -35.45 -10.05 14.14
CA ASN A 25 -35.08 -9.95 12.71
C ASN A 25 -33.70 -10.57 12.44
N SER A 26 -33.68 -11.90 12.28
CA SER A 26 -32.47 -12.72 12.08
C SER A 26 -31.60 -12.34 10.85
N LEU A 27 -32.20 -11.81 9.78
CA LEU A 27 -31.50 -11.39 8.56
C LEU A 27 -30.69 -10.09 8.75
N ASN A 28 -31.21 -9.13 9.53
CA ASN A 28 -30.49 -7.91 9.86
C ASN A 28 -29.29 -8.20 10.78
N LEU A 29 -29.44 -9.21 11.63
CA LEU A 29 -28.43 -9.57 12.60
C LEU A 29 -27.20 -10.25 11.99
N ARG A 30 -27.39 -11.20 11.06
CA ARG A 30 -26.27 -11.79 10.30
C ARG A 30 -25.46 -10.73 9.57
N ARG A 31 -26.15 -9.72 9.00
CA ARG A 31 -25.50 -8.57 8.35
C ARG A 31 -24.71 -7.72 9.36
N VAL A 32 -25.28 -7.42 10.53
CA VAL A 32 -24.59 -6.66 11.59
C VAL A 32 -23.32 -7.40 12.05
N THR A 33 -23.42 -8.70 12.34
CA THR A 33 -22.26 -9.50 12.75
C THR A 33 -21.18 -9.55 11.66
N ALA A 34 -21.58 -9.71 10.39
CA ALA A 34 -20.64 -9.69 9.27
C ALA A 34 -19.91 -8.33 9.16
N VAL A 35 -20.63 -7.21 9.29
CA VAL A 35 -20.05 -5.87 9.26
C VAL A 35 -19.09 -5.63 10.43
N LEU A 36 -19.46 -6.07 11.64
CA LEU A 36 -18.58 -5.93 12.82
C LEU A 36 -17.32 -6.79 12.67
N SER A 37 -17.45 -8.02 12.18
CA SER A 37 -16.33 -8.91 11.90
C SER A 37 -15.36 -8.30 10.88
N GLU A 38 -15.88 -7.77 9.77
CA GLU A 38 -15.08 -7.08 8.75
C GLU A 38 -14.35 -5.86 9.34
N ARG A 39 -15.03 -5.03 10.13
CA ARG A 39 -14.40 -3.87 10.78
C ARG A 39 -13.30 -4.28 11.74
N LYS A 40 -13.51 -5.34 12.53
CA LYS A 40 -12.50 -5.89 13.44
C LYS A 40 -11.30 -6.42 12.66
N HIS A 41 -11.53 -7.13 11.55
CA HIS A 41 -10.47 -7.61 10.67
C HIS A 41 -9.65 -6.44 10.11
N LEU A 42 -10.31 -5.44 9.53
CA LEU A 42 -9.65 -4.24 8.99
C LEU A 42 -8.86 -3.47 10.06
N ALA A 43 -9.34 -3.40 11.30
CA ALA A 43 -8.61 -2.78 12.40
C ALA A 43 -7.34 -3.57 12.77
N LEU A 44 -7.41 -4.91 12.78
CA LEU A 44 -6.26 -5.77 13.05
C LEU A 44 -5.19 -5.63 11.97
N VAL A 45 -5.58 -5.65 10.70
CA VAL A 45 -4.66 -5.47 9.57
C VAL A 45 -3.96 -4.11 9.65
N TYR A 46 -4.69 -3.05 10.00
CA TYR A 46 -4.13 -1.71 10.14
C TYR A 46 -3.09 -1.65 11.27
N ILE A 47 -3.41 -2.20 12.44
CA ILE A 47 -2.49 -2.26 13.59
C ILE A 47 -1.25 -3.10 13.25
N LEU A 48 -1.44 -4.23 12.56
CA LEU A 48 -0.34 -5.08 12.11
C LEU A 48 0.60 -4.31 11.17
N CYS A 49 0.06 -3.61 10.16
CA CYS A 49 0.88 -2.81 9.26
C CYS A 49 1.63 -1.71 10.00
N ARG A 50 0.98 -1.03 10.96
CA ARG A 50 1.64 -0.03 11.81
C ARG A 50 2.81 -0.62 12.60
N ALA A 51 2.65 -1.80 13.18
CA ALA A 51 3.71 -2.49 13.89
C ALA A 51 4.85 -2.91 12.95
N LEU A 52 4.51 -3.49 11.79
CA LEU A 52 5.48 -3.90 10.78
C LEU A 52 6.30 -2.72 10.24
N ILE A 53 5.67 -1.56 10.02
CA ILE A 53 6.37 -0.34 9.58
C ILE A 53 7.42 0.06 10.61
N SER A 54 7.06 0.10 11.90
CA SER A 54 8.02 0.41 12.97
C SER A 54 9.19 -0.56 13.03
N VAL A 55 8.96 -1.85 12.75
CA VAL A 55 10.02 -2.86 12.71
C VAL A 55 10.90 -2.69 11.47
N VAL A 56 10.30 -2.57 10.28
CA VAL A 56 11.04 -2.43 9.00
C VAL A 56 11.92 -1.17 8.99
N GLN A 57 11.51 -0.10 9.66
CA GLN A 57 12.29 1.14 9.74
C GLN A 57 13.61 1.00 10.49
N VAL A 58 13.74 0.02 11.39
CA VAL A 58 14.96 -0.19 12.20
C VAL A 58 15.76 -1.43 11.79
N VAL A 59 15.18 -2.30 10.96
CA VAL A 59 15.80 -3.54 10.51
C VAL A 59 16.70 -3.29 9.29
N THR A 60 17.88 -3.93 9.26
CA THR A 60 18.77 -3.90 8.09
C THR A 60 18.35 -4.92 7.04
N ARG A 61 18.84 -4.78 5.81
CA ARG A 61 18.54 -5.72 4.72
C ARG A 61 18.97 -7.15 5.07
N GLU A 62 20.13 -7.30 5.72
CA GLU A 62 20.72 -8.58 6.11
C GLU A 62 19.88 -9.25 7.20
N ALA A 63 19.43 -8.47 8.20
CA ALA A 63 18.61 -8.98 9.29
C ALA A 63 17.19 -9.36 8.83
N LEU A 64 16.63 -8.66 7.83
CA LEU A 64 15.35 -9.03 7.23
C LEU A 64 15.46 -10.33 6.44
N GLY A 65 16.57 -10.53 5.74
CA GLY A 65 16.78 -11.67 4.83
C GLY A 65 16.00 -11.54 3.52
N GLU A 66 16.59 -12.07 2.44
CA GLU A 66 16.02 -11.97 1.09
C GLU A 66 14.67 -12.71 0.96
N ASP A 67 14.55 -13.92 1.51
CA ASP A 67 13.33 -14.73 1.40
C ASP A 67 12.14 -14.08 2.10
N LEU A 68 12.34 -13.61 3.35
CA LEU A 68 11.28 -12.97 4.11
C LEU A 68 10.93 -11.60 3.53
N GLY A 69 11.93 -10.82 3.12
CA GLY A 69 11.73 -9.54 2.43
C GLY A 69 10.86 -9.70 1.18
N THR A 70 11.22 -10.66 0.31
CA THR A 70 10.49 -10.93 -0.93
C THR A 70 9.04 -11.38 -0.66
N ARG A 71 8.82 -12.28 0.30
CA ARG A 71 7.46 -12.73 0.69
C ARG A 71 6.63 -11.59 1.25
N LEU A 72 7.23 -10.74 2.09
CA LEU A 72 6.53 -9.60 2.67
C LEU A 72 6.13 -8.60 1.58
N GLU A 73 7.06 -8.25 0.68
CA GLU A 73 6.77 -7.41 -0.48
C GLU A 73 5.64 -7.99 -1.33
N GLU A 74 5.67 -9.29 -1.62
CA GLU A 74 4.66 -9.95 -2.42
C GLU A 74 3.26 -9.90 -1.78
N ILE A 75 3.15 -10.25 -0.49
CA ILE A 75 1.87 -10.25 0.23
C ILE A 75 1.26 -8.84 0.25
N ILE A 76 2.07 -7.83 0.60
CA ILE A 76 1.60 -6.45 0.70
C ILE A 76 1.27 -5.90 -0.69
N PHE A 77 2.11 -6.16 -1.69
CA PHE A 77 1.87 -5.71 -3.06
C PHE A 77 0.61 -6.34 -3.66
N ASN A 78 0.40 -7.65 -3.47
CA ASN A 78 -0.81 -8.31 -3.94
C ASN A 78 -2.07 -7.76 -3.25
N SER A 79 -1.97 -7.30 -2.01
CA SER A 79 -3.06 -6.61 -1.31
C SER A 79 -3.44 -5.28 -1.97
N ILE A 80 -2.46 -4.56 -2.54
CA ILE A 80 -2.69 -3.33 -3.32
C ILE A 80 -3.23 -3.66 -4.71
N LYS A 81 -2.57 -4.55 -5.43
CA LYS A 81 -2.91 -4.95 -6.80
C LYS A 81 -4.35 -5.48 -6.92
N ASN A 82 -4.76 -6.32 -5.97
CA ASN A 82 -6.06 -6.99 -6.02
C ASN A 82 -7.20 -6.16 -5.41
N ALA A 83 -6.91 -4.98 -4.86
CA ALA A 83 -7.92 -4.10 -4.32
C ALA A 83 -8.89 -3.63 -5.42
N ASP A 84 -10.18 -3.54 -5.07
CA ASP A 84 -11.17 -2.89 -5.91
C ASP A 84 -11.20 -1.39 -5.57
N PRO A 85 -10.79 -0.49 -6.49
CA PRO A 85 -10.74 0.95 -6.23
C PRO A 85 -12.11 1.54 -5.87
N HIS A 86 -13.20 1.03 -6.46
CA HIS A 86 -14.55 1.57 -6.23
C HIS A 86 -15.08 1.23 -4.85
N VAL A 87 -14.84 0.00 -4.38
CA VAL A 87 -15.24 -0.43 -3.04
C VAL A 87 -14.36 0.21 -1.97
N THR A 88 -13.06 0.32 -2.27
CA THR A 88 -12.06 0.80 -1.32
C THR A 88 -12.21 2.29 -1.06
N ALA A 89 -12.39 3.12 -2.10
CA ALA A 89 -12.58 4.55 -1.96
C ALA A 89 -13.86 4.93 -1.19
N ARG A 90 -14.87 4.05 -1.19
CA ARG A 90 -16.14 4.27 -0.47
C ARG A 90 -16.09 3.87 1.00
N THR A 91 -15.07 3.10 1.42
CA THR A 91 -14.97 2.56 2.78
C THR A 91 -13.73 3.12 3.46
N PRO A 92 -13.85 4.08 4.40
CA PRO A 92 -12.71 4.73 5.05
C PRO A 92 -11.70 3.75 5.67
N ASN A 93 -12.20 2.66 6.28
CA ASN A 93 -11.33 1.64 6.89
C ASN A 93 -10.53 0.85 5.86
N LYS A 94 -11.08 0.60 4.67
CA LYS A 94 -10.35 -0.07 3.58
C LYS A 94 -9.30 0.87 3.00
N GLN A 95 -9.67 2.13 2.75
CA GLN A 95 -8.73 3.15 2.30
C GLN A 95 -7.58 3.34 3.31
N ALA A 96 -7.86 3.36 4.62
CA ALA A 96 -6.85 3.47 5.66
C ALA A 96 -5.87 2.29 5.67
N ASN A 97 -6.37 1.06 5.54
CA ASN A 97 -5.51 -0.12 5.37
C ASN A 97 -4.64 -0.01 4.13
N MET A 98 -5.19 0.54 3.05
CA MET A 98 -4.48 0.61 1.80
C MET A 98 -3.35 1.63 1.80
N ASN A 99 -3.58 2.75 2.46
CA ASN A 99 -2.52 3.71 2.74
C ASN A 99 -1.42 3.08 3.61
N MET A 100 -1.78 2.21 4.57
CA MET A 100 -0.79 1.49 5.38
C MET A 100 0.00 0.46 4.58
N PHE A 101 -0.61 -0.27 3.65
CA PHE A 101 0.10 -1.17 2.75
C PHE A 101 1.09 -0.42 1.86
N ALA A 102 0.65 0.68 1.27
CA ALA A 102 1.52 1.54 0.46
C ALA A 102 2.67 2.11 1.29
N TYR A 103 2.39 2.56 2.53
CA TYR A 103 3.42 3.08 3.42
C TYR A 103 4.41 2.00 3.88
N LEU A 104 3.95 0.77 4.10
CA LEU A 104 4.81 -0.38 4.42
C LEU A 104 5.73 -0.76 3.26
N LEU A 105 5.24 -0.80 2.02
CA LEU A 105 6.12 -0.95 0.85
C LEU A 105 7.10 0.22 0.70
N GLY A 106 6.64 1.44 1.00
CA GLY A 106 7.51 2.60 1.11
C GLY A 106 8.64 2.40 2.11
N ALA A 107 8.33 1.94 3.33
CA ALA A 107 9.34 1.64 4.34
C ALA A 107 10.32 0.54 3.87
N LEU A 108 9.82 -0.53 3.25
CA LEU A 108 10.65 -1.61 2.68
C LEU A 108 11.57 -1.11 1.57
N SER A 109 11.10 -0.18 0.73
CA SER A 109 11.90 0.40 -0.36
C SER A 109 13.13 1.15 0.15
N ASN A 110 13.20 1.53 1.44
CA ASN A 110 14.41 2.11 2.00
C ASN A 110 15.61 1.14 2.00
N ILE A 111 15.37 -0.17 2.17
CA ILE A 111 16.42 -1.19 2.20
C ILE A 111 16.38 -2.13 0.99
N ARG A 112 15.27 -2.15 0.26
CA ARG A 112 15.01 -3.05 -0.89
C ARG A 112 14.42 -2.28 -2.08
N PHE A 113 14.97 -1.11 -2.38
CA PHE A 113 14.43 -0.19 -3.39
C PHE A 113 14.17 -0.88 -4.73
N THR A 114 15.20 -1.47 -5.33
CA THR A 114 15.15 -2.11 -6.66
C THR A 114 14.07 -3.19 -6.75
N SER A 115 13.91 -4.01 -5.69
CA SER A 115 12.89 -5.08 -5.67
C SER A 115 11.47 -4.49 -5.68
N VAL A 116 11.23 -3.51 -4.81
CA VAL A 116 9.92 -2.87 -4.68
C VAL A 116 9.58 -2.02 -5.92
N SER A 117 10.53 -1.21 -6.40
CA SER A 117 10.34 -0.31 -7.54
C SER A 117 10.08 -1.08 -8.83
N ASN A 118 10.83 -2.16 -9.10
CA ASN A 118 10.62 -3.01 -10.26
C ASN A 118 9.25 -3.70 -10.24
N ARG A 119 8.78 -4.11 -9.06
CA ARG A 119 7.45 -4.71 -8.91
C ARG A 119 6.34 -3.71 -9.23
N PHE A 120 6.47 -2.46 -8.79
CA PHE A 120 5.56 -1.39 -9.21
C PHE A 120 5.65 -1.10 -10.71
N ALA A 121 6.85 -0.94 -11.25
CA ALA A 121 7.07 -0.62 -12.66
C ALA A 121 6.46 -1.69 -13.59
N ALA A 122 6.76 -2.97 -13.35
CA ALA A 122 6.24 -4.08 -14.15
C ALA A 122 4.72 -4.17 -14.12
N GLU A 123 4.10 -3.97 -12.96
CA GLU A 123 2.64 -4.03 -12.84
C GLU A 123 1.97 -2.79 -13.47
N MET A 124 2.53 -1.60 -13.30
CA MET A 124 2.01 -0.38 -13.93
C MET A 124 2.06 -0.49 -15.46
N ASP A 125 3.14 -1.02 -16.01
CA ASP A 125 3.27 -1.24 -17.46
C ASP A 125 2.26 -2.27 -17.98
N ALA A 126 2.13 -3.40 -17.28
CA ALA A 126 1.13 -4.43 -17.61
C ALA A 126 -0.31 -3.87 -17.55
N MET A 127 -0.66 -3.09 -16.53
CA MET A 127 -1.98 -2.48 -16.39
C MET A 127 -2.22 -1.38 -17.44
N ASN A 128 -1.20 -0.59 -17.77
CA ASN A 128 -1.29 0.43 -18.81
C ASN A 128 -1.58 -0.22 -20.18
N TRP A 129 -0.86 -1.30 -20.53
CA TRP A 129 -1.11 -2.07 -21.73
C TRP A 129 -2.55 -2.61 -21.81
N VAL A 130 -3.05 -3.18 -20.71
CA VAL A 130 -4.43 -3.70 -20.65
C VAL A 130 -5.45 -2.57 -20.82
N ALA A 131 -5.23 -1.41 -20.18
CA ALA A 131 -6.09 -0.25 -20.32
C ALA A 131 -6.13 0.25 -21.78
N HIS A 132 -4.98 0.27 -22.47
CA HIS A 132 -4.89 0.64 -23.88
C HIS A 132 -5.68 -0.28 -24.81
N LEU A 133 -5.63 -1.59 -24.60
CA LEU A 133 -6.25 -2.56 -25.51
C LEU A 133 -7.77 -2.63 -25.38
N ARG A 134 -8.31 -2.35 -24.19
CA ARG A 134 -9.72 -2.62 -23.87
C ARG A 134 -10.57 -1.37 -23.67
N ASP A 135 -9.98 -0.17 -23.76
CA ASP A 135 -10.62 1.12 -23.41
C ASP A 135 -11.43 1.03 -22.10
N GLN A 136 -10.88 0.28 -21.14
CA GLN A 136 -11.62 -0.16 -19.97
C GLN A 136 -11.41 0.84 -18.84
N LYS A 137 -12.42 1.66 -18.55
CA LYS A 137 -12.43 2.61 -17.41
C LYS A 137 -12.03 1.97 -16.09
N ASP A 138 -12.37 0.69 -15.86
CA ASP A 138 -11.98 -0.05 -14.67
C ASP A 138 -10.46 -0.30 -14.61
N GLY A 139 -9.80 -0.49 -15.75
CA GLY A 139 -8.35 -0.64 -15.86
C GLY A 139 -7.63 0.65 -15.50
N GLU A 140 -8.11 1.79 -15.99
CA GLU A 140 -7.60 3.12 -15.62
C GLU A 140 -7.75 3.39 -14.11
N ALA A 141 -8.90 3.02 -13.52
CA ALA A 141 -9.13 3.20 -12.08
C ALA A 141 -8.15 2.36 -11.25
N ARG A 142 -7.89 1.11 -11.65
CA ARG A 142 -6.92 0.23 -10.97
C ARG A 142 -5.49 0.73 -11.12
N LEU A 143 -5.10 1.16 -12.32
CA LEU A 143 -3.78 1.74 -12.57
C LEU A 143 -3.58 3.01 -11.73
N GLY A 144 -4.55 3.92 -11.73
CA GLY A 144 -4.50 5.13 -10.91
C GLY A 144 -4.38 4.83 -9.41
N TYR A 145 -5.03 3.76 -8.94
CA TYR A 145 -4.94 3.30 -7.56
C TYR A 145 -3.56 2.72 -7.23
N LEU A 146 -2.98 1.91 -8.13
CA LEU A 146 -1.62 1.38 -8.00
C LEU A 146 -0.58 2.50 -7.95
N VAL A 147 -0.73 3.52 -8.81
CA VAL A 147 0.12 4.73 -8.86
C VAL A 147 0.11 5.50 -7.55
N GLN A 148 -1.02 5.56 -6.83
CA GLN A 148 -1.05 6.17 -5.50
C GLN A 148 -0.21 5.41 -4.49
N GLY A 149 0.00 4.10 -4.68
CA GLY A 149 0.88 3.29 -3.84
C GLY A 149 2.35 3.71 -3.93
N VAL A 150 2.76 4.23 -5.09
CA VAL A 150 4.15 4.63 -5.38
C VAL A 150 4.60 5.85 -4.56
N GLN A 151 3.68 6.71 -4.11
CA GLN A 151 4.01 7.98 -3.44
C GLN A 151 4.89 7.85 -2.18
N PHE A 152 4.94 6.66 -1.59
CA PHE A 152 5.71 6.38 -0.36
C PHE A 152 7.09 5.78 -0.61
N LEU A 153 7.47 5.49 -1.87
CA LEU A 153 8.79 4.97 -2.19
C LEU A 153 9.88 5.96 -1.75
N LYS A 154 10.99 5.39 -1.25
CA LYS A 154 12.14 6.13 -0.74
C LYS A 154 13.16 6.33 -1.84
N LEU A 155 13.00 7.43 -2.55
CA LEU A 155 13.96 7.90 -3.54
C LEU A 155 15.23 8.36 -2.82
N LYS A 156 16.38 7.90 -3.30
CA LYS A 156 17.68 8.24 -2.72
C LYS A 156 18.55 8.94 -3.75
N VAL A 157 19.26 9.98 -3.33
CA VAL A 157 20.24 10.71 -4.16
C VAL A 157 21.68 10.29 -3.88
N TYR A 158 21.88 9.45 -2.86
CA TYR A 158 23.17 8.91 -2.47
C TYR A 158 22.98 7.55 -1.79
N PRO A 159 23.92 6.59 -1.91
CA PRO A 159 25.11 6.60 -2.78
C PRO A 159 24.74 6.54 -4.27
N LEU A 160 25.74 6.66 -5.15
CA LEU A 160 25.53 6.78 -6.61
C LEU A 160 24.70 5.63 -7.19
N GLU A 161 24.86 4.42 -6.68
CA GLU A 161 24.09 3.24 -7.09
C GLU A 161 22.60 3.41 -6.78
N ALA A 162 22.27 3.93 -5.59
CA ALA A 162 20.90 4.18 -5.19
C ALA A 162 20.29 5.37 -5.96
N PHE A 163 21.11 6.36 -6.33
CA PHE A 163 20.71 7.44 -7.23
C PHE A 163 20.38 6.92 -8.62
N LYS A 164 21.21 6.04 -9.18
CA LYS A 164 20.95 5.43 -10.50
C LYS A 164 19.63 4.66 -10.48
N ASP A 165 19.41 3.79 -9.50
CA ASP A 165 18.15 3.04 -9.38
C ASP A 165 16.94 3.99 -9.27
N THR A 166 17.08 5.08 -8.51
CA THR A 166 16.06 6.12 -8.38
C THR A 166 15.79 6.81 -9.72
N ALA A 167 16.83 7.19 -10.46
CA ALA A 167 16.73 7.83 -11.76
C ALA A 167 16.07 6.91 -12.80
N ASP A 168 16.47 5.64 -12.84
CA ASP A 168 15.90 4.62 -13.72
C ASP A 168 14.40 4.41 -13.43
N PHE A 169 14.01 4.39 -12.15
CA PHE A 169 12.61 4.31 -11.76
C PHE A 169 11.81 5.55 -12.18
N ILE A 170 12.36 6.76 -11.96
CA ILE A 170 11.69 8.01 -12.36
C ILE A 170 11.56 8.10 -13.89
N ALA A 171 12.57 7.67 -14.65
CA ALA A 171 12.49 7.59 -16.10
C ALA A 171 11.36 6.65 -16.54
N THR A 172 11.25 5.46 -15.91
CA THR A 172 10.15 4.52 -16.16
C THR A 172 8.79 5.11 -15.78
N PHE A 173 8.71 5.87 -14.68
CA PHE A 173 7.48 6.56 -14.29
C PHE A 173 7.09 7.64 -15.30
N ALA A 174 8.06 8.36 -15.87
CA ALA A 174 7.84 9.39 -16.89
C ALA A 174 7.37 8.80 -18.22
N THR A 175 7.96 7.69 -18.68
CA THR A 175 7.52 7.00 -19.91
C THR A 175 6.10 6.45 -19.77
N LEU A 176 5.76 5.92 -18.58
CA LEU A 176 4.38 5.53 -18.26
C LEU A 176 3.43 6.73 -18.26
N PHE A 177 3.85 7.89 -17.76
CA PHE A 177 3.02 9.10 -17.76
C PHE A 177 2.72 9.58 -19.19
N GLU A 178 3.74 9.60 -20.05
CA GLU A 178 3.60 9.98 -21.45
C GLU A 178 2.64 9.04 -22.19
N SER A 179 2.86 7.73 -22.06
CA SER A 179 2.08 6.70 -22.75
C SER A 179 0.67 6.54 -22.20
N SER A 180 0.44 6.78 -20.90
CA SER A 180 -0.86 6.60 -20.27
C SER A 180 -1.98 7.40 -20.95
N ARG A 181 -3.13 6.75 -21.11
CA ARG A 181 -4.39 7.37 -21.53
C ARG A 181 -5.29 7.59 -20.31
N GLY A 182 -6.21 8.54 -20.44
CA GLY A 182 -7.16 8.88 -19.37
C GLY A 182 -6.67 9.99 -18.43
N SER A 183 -7.50 11.02 -18.27
CA SER A 183 -7.21 12.16 -17.40
C SER A 183 -7.09 11.76 -15.92
N SER A 184 -7.77 10.70 -15.50
CA SER A 184 -7.73 10.17 -14.14
C SER A 184 -6.36 9.61 -13.77
N VAL A 185 -5.76 8.78 -14.64
CA VAL A 185 -4.43 8.19 -14.43
C VAL A 185 -3.38 9.29 -14.40
N LYS A 186 -3.40 10.20 -15.37
CA LYS A 186 -2.47 11.34 -15.40
C LYS A 186 -2.57 12.19 -14.13
N THR A 187 -3.80 12.46 -13.68
CA THR A 187 -4.02 13.19 -12.43
C THR A 187 -3.44 12.45 -11.22
N ALA A 188 -3.62 11.13 -11.14
CA ALA A 188 -3.03 10.32 -10.08
C ALA A 188 -1.50 10.36 -10.12
N MET A 189 -0.90 10.22 -11.30
CA MET A 189 0.55 10.26 -11.48
C MET A 189 1.15 11.61 -11.11
N THR A 190 0.52 12.72 -11.53
CA THR A 190 0.95 14.07 -11.15
C THR A 190 0.84 14.29 -9.64
N LYS A 191 -0.24 13.81 -9.01
CA LYS A 191 -0.40 13.87 -7.54
C LYS A 191 0.66 13.05 -6.79
N THR A 192 1.08 11.91 -7.35
CA THR A 192 2.14 11.06 -6.80
C THR A 192 3.53 11.68 -6.98
N LEU A 193 3.77 12.38 -8.10
CA LEU A 193 5.07 12.95 -8.42
C LEU A 193 5.53 14.02 -7.40
N GLY A 194 4.61 14.86 -6.92
CA GLY A 194 4.92 15.91 -5.96
C GLY A 194 5.59 15.38 -4.67
N PRO A 195 4.94 14.47 -3.92
CA PRO A 195 5.52 13.82 -2.74
C PRO A 195 6.83 13.08 -3.02
N LEU A 196 6.98 12.43 -4.19
CA LEU A 196 8.22 11.77 -4.59
C LEU A 196 9.38 12.76 -4.72
N LEU A 197 9.18 13.84 -5.49
CA LEU A 197 10.21 14.85 -5.71
C LEU A 197 10.53 15.65 -4.44
N ALA A 198 9.55 15.86 -3.57
CA ALA A 198 9.78 16.51 -2.27
C ALA A 198 10.83 15.76 -1.42
N GLN A 199 10.84 14.42 -1.46
CA GLN A 199 11.84 13.61 -0.76
C GLN A 199 13.25 13.79 -1.32
N VAL A 200 13.36 13.94 -2.66
CA VAL A 200 14.62 14.20 -3.35
C VAL A 200 15.16 15.58 -2.95
N VAL A 201 14.32 16.61 -2.99
CA VAL A 201 14.71 17.99 -2.63
C VAL A 201 15.19 18.09 -1.18
N GLN A 202 14.51 17.40 -0.25
CA GLN A 202 14.92 17.39 1.16
C GLN A 202 16.25 16.68 1.40
N SER A 203 16.56 15.67 0.57
CA SER A 203 17.79 14.87 0.70
C SER A 203 18.95 15.42 -0.13
N ALA A 204 18.66 16.33 -1.08
CA ALA A 204 19.66 17.00 -1.90
C ALA A 204 20.36 18.10 -1.08
N THR A 205 21.40 17.71 -0.33
CA THR A 205 22.36 18.64 0.24
C THR A 205 23.35 19.12 -0.84
N ALA A 206 24.11 20.17 -0.53
CA ALA A 206 24.97 20.91 -1.48
C ALA A 206 26.04 20.09 -2.22
N GLU A 207 26.27 18.82 -1.85
CA GLU A 207 27.23 17.92 -2.53
C GLU A 207 26.70 17.30 -3.84
N VAL A 208 25.44 17.55 -4.22
CA VAL A 208 24.91 17.22 -5.56
C VAL A 208 25.50 18.13 -6.66
N ASN A 209 26.31 19.14 -6.31
CA ASN A 209 26.96 20.08 -7.22
C ASN A 209 28.37 19.67 -7.68
N HIS A 210 28.80 18.43 -7.47
CA HIS A 210 30.07 17.95 -8.05
C HIS A 210 29.78 16.98 -9.20
N PRO A 211 29.95 17.44 -10.46
CA PRO A 211 29.73 16.62 -11.66
C PRO A 211 30.70 15.45 -11.75
#